data_AF-A0A182YKA7-F1
#
_entry.id   AF-A0A182YKA7-F1
#
_cell.length_a   1.000
_cell.length_b   1.000
_cell.length_c   1.000
_cell.angle_alpha   90.00
_cell.angle_beta   90.00
_cell.angle_gamma   90.00
#
_symmetry.space_group_name_H-M   'P 1'
#
loop_
_entity.id
_entity.type
_entity.pdbx_description
1 polymer ?
#
loop_
_entity_poly.entity_id
_entity_poly.type
_entity_poly.pdbx_seq_one_letter_code
_entity_poly.pdbx_strand_id
1 'polypeptide(L)'
;MVLPLVLLLGLFGLGSTAQWPTPRRDAAYPPPEMLAFLKPFGALCVKETGVTPGAIKRFGDEDIFDDDRALKCYMDCMFRMTNVTDDRGELHMGKLLDHVPHEFEDIALKMGVRCTRPKGKDVCERAFWFHKCWKQSDPVHYYLV
;
A
#
# COMPACT_ATOMS: atom_id res chain seq x y z
N MET A 1 46.30 -1.44 39.85
CA MET A 1 45.66 -0.39 39.03
C MET A 1 46.81 0.25 38.24
N VAL A 2 46.97 0.15 36.93
CA VAL A 2 46.03 0.24 35.80
C VAL A 2 46.68 -0.47 34.60
N LEU A 3 45.94 -1.25 33.82
CA LEU A 3 46.39 -1.80 32.54
C LEU A 3 45.46 -1.27 31.45
N PRO A 4 45.90 -0.42 30.51
CA PRO A 4 45.11 -0.08 29.34
C PRO A 4 45.67 -0.85 28.14
N LEU A 5 44.96 -1.87 27.65
CA LEU A 5 45.19 -2.40 26.32
C LEU A 5 43.86 -2.46 25.57
N VAL A 6 43.85 -1.65 24.52
CA VAL A 6 42.79 -1.37 23.56
C VAL A 6 42.55 -2.60 22.66
N LEU A 7 41.36 -2.63 22.04
CA LEU A 7 40.88 -3.50 20.96
C LEU A 7 40.20 -4.81 21.36
N LEU A 8 38.86 -4.80 21.34
CA LEU A 8 38.14 -5.63 20.38
C LEU A 8 37.00 -4.81 19.77
N LEU A 9 37.24 -4.46 18.51
CA LEU A 9 36.32 -3.92 17.54
C LEU A 9 35.08 -4.80 17.44
N GLY A 10 33.92 -4.17 17.59
CA GLY A 10 32.63 -4.79 17.37
C GLY A 10 31.52 -3.75 17.44
N LEU A 11 31.74 -2.58 16.83
CA LEU A 11 30.64 -1.69 16.44
C LEU A 11 29.82 -2.45 15.38
N PHE A 12 28.98 -3.38 15.82
CA PHE A 12 27.82 -3.79 15.03
C PHE A 12 27.01 -2.51 14.87
N GLY A 13 27.10 -1.92 13.68
CA GLY A 13 26.44 -0.68 13.36
C GLY A 13 24.97 -0.77 13.78
N LEU A 14 24.53 0.22 14.56
CA LEU A 14 23.12 0.50 14.75
C LEU A 14 22.55 1.03 13.42
N GLY A 15 22.54 0.17 12.40
CA GLY A 15 21.70 0.35 11.24
C GLY A 15 20.29 0.10 11.71
N SER A 16 19.62 1.15 12.19
CA SER A 16 18.17 1.14 12.34
C SER A 16 17.57 1.08 10.94
N THR A 17 17.52 -0.10 10.33
CA THR A 17 16.62 -0.32 9.22
C THR A 17 15.22 -0.12 9.79
N ALA A 18 14.49 0.87 9.28
CA ALA A 18 13.10 1.06 9.63
C ALA A 18 12.33 -0.19 9.15
N GLN A 19 12.21 -1.18 10.02
CA GLN A 19 11.54 -2.43 9.71
C GLN A 19 10.04 -2.20 9.75
N TRP A 20 9.37 -2.36 8.61
CA TRP A 20 7.91 -2.27 8.53
C TRP A 20 7.27 -3.38 9.37
N PRO A 21 6.15 -3.11 10.06
CA PRO A 21 5.42 -4.14 10.79
C PRO A 21 4.98 -5.28 9.86
N THR A 22 4.95 -6.50 10.38
CA THR A 22 4.41 -7.64 9.63
C THR A 22 2.92 -7.40 9.32
N PRO A 23 2.51 -7.41 8.04
CA PRO A 23 1.11 -7.26 7.67
C PRO A 23 0.26 -8.43 8.17
N ARG A 24 -0.99 -8.15 8.53
CA ARG A 24 -1.99 -9.18 8.84
C ARG A 24 -2.38 -9.89 7.54
N ARG A 25 -2.05 -11.18 7.47
CA ARG A 25 -2.35 -12.10 6.34
C ARG A 25 -2.84 -13.43 6.92
N ASP A 26 -4.06 -13.44 7.44
CA ASP A 26 -4.69 -14.62 8.03
C ASP A 26 -5.92 -15.07 7.22
N ALA A 27 -6.59 -16.13 7.66
CA ALA A 27 -7.74 -16.69 6.93
C ALA A 27 -8.93 -15.71 6.80
N ALA A 28 -9.00 -14.68 7.64
CA ALA A 28 -10.06 -13.69 7.64
C ALA A 28 -9.62 -12.34 7.04
N TYR A 29 -8.31 -12.12 6.80
CA TYR A 29 -7.80 -10.83 6.35
C TYR A 29 -6.57 -10.92 5.43
N PRO A 30 -6.55 -10.25 4.25
CA PRO A 30 -7.63 -9.43 3.69
C PRO A 30 -8.90 -10.24 3.43
N PRO A 31 -10.09 -9.61 3.43
CA PRO A 31 -11.34 -10.35 3.37
C PRO A 31 -11.37 -11.23 2.11
N PRO A 32 -11.56 -12.56 2.22
CA PRO A 32 -11.44 -13.46 1.08
C PRO A 32 -12.36 -13.11 -0.10
N GLU A 33 -13.57 -12.63 0.20
CA GLU A 33 -14.53 -12.17 -0.80
C GLU A 33 -14.03 -10.92 -1.54
N MET A 34 -13.42 -9.97 -0.83
CA MET A 34 -12.78 -8.80 -1.45
C MET A 34 -11.61 -9.20 -2.33
N LEU A 35 -10.79 -10.16 -1.90
CA LEU A 35 -9.71 -10.69 -2.74
C LEU A 35 -10.26 -11.35 -4.01
N ALA A 36 -11.35 -12.11 -3.91
CA ALA A 36 -11.99 -12.74 -5.06
C ALA A 36 -12.57 -11.71 -6.04
N PHE A 37 -13.17 -10.64 -5.52
CA PHE A 37 -13.70 -9.52 -6.30
C PHE A 37 -12.59 -8.74 -7.03
N LEU A 38 -11.48 -8.44 -6.36
CA LEU A 38 -10.43 -7.57 -6.91
C LEU A 38 -9.48 -8.26 -7.89
N LYS A 39 -9.22 -9.57 -7.73
CA LYS A 39 -8.23 -10.31 -8.55
C LYS A 39 -8.45 -10.21 -10.07
N PRO A 40 -9.67 -10.33 -10.62
CA PRO A 40 -9.90 -10.17 -12.05
C PRO A 40 -9.49 -8.78 -12.56
N PHE A 41 -9.77 -7.72 -11.80
CA PHE A 41 -9.35 -6.35 -12.13
C PHE A 41 -7.84 -6.19 -12.03
N GLY A 42 -7.21 -6.77 -11.01
CA GLY A 42 -5.75 -6.79 -10.88
C GLY A 42 -5.07 -7.42 -12.09
N ALA A 43 -5.59 -8.54 -12.61
CA ALA A 43 -5.06 -9.17 -13.82
C ALA A 43 -5.18 -8.26 -15.06
N LEU A 44 -6.29 -7.52 -15.20
CA LEU A 44 -6.46 -6.54 -16.27
C LEU A 44 -5.47 -5.38 -16.12
N CYS A 45 -5.31 -4.87 -14.91
CA CYS A 45 -4.41 -3.75 -14.63
C CYS A 45 -2.92 -4.12 -14.77
N VAL A 46 -2.53 -5.35 -14.43
CA VAL A 46 -1.18 -5.88 -14.74
C VAL A 46 -0.93 -5.83 -16.25
N LYS A 47 -1.90 -6.28 -17.05
CA LYS A 47 -1.79 -6.26 -18.51
C LYS A 47 -1.76 -4.84 -19.07
N GLU A 48 -2.54 -3.92 -18.51
CA GLU A 48 -2.63 -2.53 -18.96
C GLU A 48 -1.34 -1.75 -18.67
N THR A 49 -0.76 -1.92 -17.47
CA THR A 49 0.33 -1.05 -17.02
C THR A 49 1.72 -1.68 -17.15
N GLY A 50 1.79 -3.01 -17.30
CA GLY A 50 3.05 -3.74 -17.33
C GLY A 50 3.74 -3.83 -15.96
N VAL A 51 3.04 -3.51 -14.86
CA VAL A 51 3.60 -3.67 -13.51
C VAL A 51 3.96 -5.14 -13.25
N THR A 52 5.06 -5.37 -12.54
CA THR A 52 5.45 -6.73 -12.19
C THR A 52 4.66 -7.21 -10.97
N PRO A 53 4.26 -8.50 -10.91
CA PRO A 53 3.64 -9.07 -9.70
C PRO A 53 4.52 -8.90 -8.45
N GLY A 54 5.85 -8.90 -8.63
CA GLY A 54 6.80 -8.64 -7.56
C GLY A 54 6.70 -7.23 -6.98
N ALA A 55 6.52 -6.20 -7.82
CA ALA A 55 6.33 -4.83 -7.36
C ALA A 55 5.03 -4.66 -6.56
N ILE A 56 3.93 -5.26 -7.02
CA ILE A 56 2.64 -5.26 -6.31
C ILE A 56 2.81 -5.91 -4.94
N LYS A 57 3.39 -7.13 -4.90
CA LYS A 57 3.60 -7.87 -3.65
C LYS A 57 4.50 -7.10 -2.69
N ARG A 58 5.63 -6.57 -3.16
CA ARG A 58 6.56 -5.78 -2.33
C ARG A 58 5.86 -4.56 -1.74
N PHE A 59 5.12 -3.80 -2.54
CA PHE A 59 4.38 -2.65 -2.03
C PHE A 59 3.25 -3.06 -1.07
N GLY A 60 2.59 -4.20 -1.31
CA GLY A 60 1.56 -4.73 -0.42
C GLY A 60 2.10 -5.18 0.94
N ASP A 61 3.23 -5.90 0.96
CA ASP A 61 3.66 -6.67 2.12
C ASP A 61 4.94 -6.17 2.81
N GLU A 62 5.74 -5.37 2.12
CA GLU A 62 7.09 -5.03 2.55
C GLU A 62 7.20 -3.51 2.75
N ASP A 63 7.93 -2.80 1.91
CA ASP A 63 8.22 -1.37 2.05
C ASP A 63 7.44 -0.48 1.08
N ILE A 64 7.72 0.82 1.12
CA ILE A 64 7.20 1.82 0.19
C ILE A 64 8.36 2.28 -0.68
N PHE A 65 8.19 2.15 -2.00
CA PHE A 65 9.10 2.65 -3.02
C PHE A 65 8.28 3.43 -4.07
N ASP A 66 8.88 4.47 -4.67
CA ASP A 66 8.17 5.43 -5.53
C ASP A 66 8.85 5.64 -6.90
N ASP A 67 9.80 4.79 -7.25
CA ASP A 67 10.52 4.75 -8.52
C ASP A 67 9.84 3.92 -9.62
N ASP A 68 8.80 3.15 -9.28
CA ASP A 68 8.05 2.31 -10.23
C ASP A 68 6.80 3.02 -10.78
N ARG A 69 6.92 3.60 -11.99
CA ARG A 69 5.81 4.28 -12.67
C ARG A 69 4.64 3.34 -13.01
N ALA A 70 4.92 2.08 -13.31
CA ALA A 70 3.90 1.09 -13.69
C ALA A 70 3.04 0.72 -12.47
N LEU A 71 3.66 0.59 -11.30
CA LEU A 71 2.95 0.39 -10.03
C LEU A 71 2.02 1.57 -9.70
N LYS A 72 2.46 2.81 -9.93
CA LYS A 72 1.59 3.98 -9.70
C LYS A 72 0.35 3.97 -10.59
N CYS A 73 0.51 3.65 -11.88
CA CYS A 73 -0.65 3.52 -12.75
C CYS A 73 -1.45 2.26 -12.49
N TYR A 74 -0.85 1.21 -11.94
CA TYR A 74 -1.59 0.02 -11.51
C TYR A 74 -2.64 0.39 -10.45
N MET A 75 -2.24 1.19 -9.46
CA MET A 75 -3.14 1.70 -8.42
C MET A 75 -4.28 2.55 -8.99
N ASP A 76 -3.99 3.43 -9.95
CA ASP A 76 -5.02 4.21 -10.66
C ASP A 76 -5.98 3.32 -11.47
N CYS A 77 -5.42 2.37 -12.22
CA CYS A 77 -6.21 1.40 -12.98
C CYS A 77 -7.16 0.63 -12.06
N MET A 78 -6.70 0.19 -10.89
CA MET A 78 -7.55 -0.50 -9.91
C MET A 78 -8.73 0.37 -9.48
N PHE A 79 -8.52 1.65 -9.17
CA PHE A 79 -9.63 2.57 -8.86
C PHE A 79 -10.63 2.72 -10.01
N ARG A 80 -10.12 2.85 -11.23
CA ARG A 80 -10.95 3.05 -12.42
C ARG A 80 -11.74 1.79 -12.77
N MET A 81 -11.12 0.62 -12.72
CA MET A 81 -11.74 -0.68 -13.01
C MET A 81 -12.77 -1.09 -11.97
N THR A 82 -12.61 -0.66 -10.72
CA THR A 82 -13.60 -0.87 -9.65
C THR A 82 -14.64 0.24 -9.57
N ASN A 83 -14.63 1.20 -10.51
CA ASN A 83 -15.61 2.29 -10.61
C ASN A 83 -15.68 3.18 -9.35
N VAL A 84 -14.57 3.38 -8.65
CA VAL A 84 -14.49 4.23 -7.45
C VAL A 84 -13.94 5.64 -7.75
N THR A 85 -13.82 6.03 -9.02
CA THR A 85 -13.41 7.38 -9.42
C THR A 85 -14.60 8.30 -9.70
N ASP A 86 -14.36 9.62 -9.67
CA ASP A 86 -15.25 10.66 -10.19
C ASP A 86 -15.06 10.87 -11.71
N ASP A 87 -15.84 11.77 -12.31
CA ASP A 87 -15.81 12.05 -13.76
C ASP A 87 -14.48 12.67 -14.24
N ARG A 88 -13.62 13.11 -13.33
CA ARG A 88 -12.27 13.63 -13.62
C ARG A 88 -11.19 12.56 -13.45
N GLY A 89 -11.58 11.33 -13.08
CA GLY A 89 -10.68 10.23 -12.78
C GLY A 89 -10.08 10.30 -11.38
N GLU A 90 -10.56 11.18 -10.50
CA GLU A 90 -10.06 11.26 -9.11
C GLU A 90 -10.76 10.22 -8.24
N LEU A 91 -10.04 9.66 -7.26
CA LEU A 91 -10.64 8.74 -6.29
C LEU A 91 -11.80 9.40 -5.53
N HIS A 92 -12.97 8.79 -5.59
CA HIS A 92 -14.14 9.18 -4.84
C HIS A 92 -14.26 8.33 -3.56
N MET A 93 -13.82 8.89 -2.43
CA MET A 93 -13.76 8.17 -1.14
C MET A 93 -15.08 7.52 -0.70
N GLY A 94 -16.23 8.14 -0.98
CA GLY A 94 -17.55 7.54 -0.68
C GLY A 94 -17.76 6.21 -1.39
N LYS A 95 -17.73 6.20 -2.73
CA LYS A 95 -17.74 4.98 -3.55
C LYS A 95 -16.73 3.93 -3.10
N LEU A 96 -15.51 4.32 -2.72
CA LEU A 96 -14.51 3.38 -2.20
C LEU A 96 -14.99 2.71 -0.89
N LEU A 97 -15.54 3.49 0.04
CA LEU A 97 -16.05 2.98 1.30
C LEU A 97 -17.29 2.09 1.11
N ASP A 98 -18.11 2.33 0.08
CA ASP A 98 -19.27 1.48 -0.25
C ASP A 98 -18.86 0.03 -0.61
N HIS A 99 -17.60 -0.20 -0.97
CA HIS A 99 -17.04 -1.53 -1.22
C HIS A 99 -16.44 -2.20 0.02
N VAL A 100 -16.31 -1.49 1.15
CA VAL A 100 -15.72 -2.04 2.37
C VAL A 100 -16.79 -2.86 3.12
N PRO A 101 -16.55 -4.14 3.44
CA PRO A 101 -17.50 -4.89 4.24
C PRO A 101 -17.65 -4.27 5.63
N HIS A 102 -18.86 -4.32 6.18
CA HIS A 102 -19.24 -3.56 7.37
C HIS A 102 -18.36 -3.87 8.60
N GLU A 103 -17.87 -5.12 8.75
CA GLU A 103 -16.96 -5.49 9.84
C GLU A 103 -15.55 -4.89 9.74
N PHE A 104 -15.17 -4.32 8.59
CA PHE A 104 -13.86 -3.71 8.34
C PHE A 104 -13.92 -2.18 8.17
N GLU A 105 -15.09 -1.56 8.33
CA GLU A 105 -15.27 -0.11 8.21
C GLU A 105 -14.34 0.68 9.14
N ASP A 106 -14.25 0.31 10.42
CA ASP A 106 -13.37 0.99 11.38
C ASP A 106 -11.89 0.94 10.96
N ILE A 107 -11.46 -0.19 10.39
CA ILE A 107 -10.10 -0.36 9.87
C ILE A 107 -9.88 0.57 8.67
N ALA A 108 -10.81 0.57 7.71
CA ALA A 108 -10.73 1.43 6.53
C ALA A 108 -10.76 2.92 6.88
N LEU A 109 -11.63 3.33 7.80
CA LEU A 109 -11.74 4.71 8.29
C LEU A 109 -10.44 5.14 8.99
N LYS A 110 -9.91 4.32 9.90
CA LYS A 110 -8.63 4.62 10.57
C LYS A 110 -7.49 4.77 9.57
N MET A 111 -7.44 3.90 8.56
CA MET A 111 -6.44 3.93 7.49
C MET A 111 -6.58 5.18 6.60
N GLY A 112 -7.81 5.61 6.32
CA GLY A 112 -8.12 6.68 5.37
C GLY A 112 -8.29 8.09 5.95
N VAL A 113 -8.57 8.24 7.26
CA VAL A 113 -9.06 9.51 7.85
C VAL A 113 -8.10 10.71 7.66
N ARG A 114 -6.79 10.46 7.52
CA ARG A 114 -5.79 11.51 7.26
C ARG A 114 -5.37 11.62 5.79
N CYS A 115 -5.87 10.73 4.93
CA CYS A 115 -5.49 10.59 3.54
C CYS A 115 -6.51 11.23 2.60
N THR A 116 -6.71 12.55 2.72
CA THR A 116 -7.82 13.26 2.03
C THR A 116 -7.37 14.25 0.95
N ARG A 117 -6.08 14.51 0.82
CA ARG A 117 -5.54 15.53 -0.10
C ARG A 117 -4.40 14.95 -0.94
N PRO A 118 -4.73 14.24 -2.03
CA PRO A 118 -3.72 13.62 -2.87
C PRO A 118 -2.79 14.64 -3.50
N LYS A 119 -1.51 14.28 -3.61
CA LYS A 119 -0.47 15.09 -4.26
C LYS A 119 0.13 14.30 -5.40
N GLY A 120 0.17 14.89 -6.58
CA GLY A 120 0.71 14.21 -7.76
C GLY A 120 0.43 15.01 -9.04
N LYS A 121 1.34 14.91 -10.00
CA LYS A 121 1.24 15.64 -11.28
C LYS A 121 0.18 15.04 -12.21
N ASP A 122 -0.10 13.75 -12.07
CA ASP A 122 -1.10 13.01 -12.84
C ASP A 122 -1.91 12.06 -11.93
N VAL A 123 -2.91 11.39 -12.51
CA VAL A 123 -3.82 10.48 -11.78
C VAL A 123 -3.07 9.31 -11.14
N CYS A 124 -2.03 8.79 -11.79
CA CYS A 124 -1.23 7.68 -11.26
C CYS A 124 -0.40 8.13 -10.03
N GLU A 125 0.22 9.30 -10.08
CA GLU A 125 0.94 9.85 -8.92
C GLU A 125 -0.01 10.13 -7.74
N ARG A 126 -1.25 10.60 -8.02
CA ARG A 126 -2.27 10.82 -6.98
C ARG A 126 -2.80 9.51 -6.42
N ALA A 127 -3.01 8.49 -7.25
CA ALA A 127 -3.39 7.15 -6.78
C ALA A 127 -2.31 6.56 -5.87
N PHE A 128 -1.05 6.63 -6.29
CA PHE A 128 0.09 6.25 -5.47
C PHE A 128 0.14 6.99 -4.13
N TRP A 129 -0.15 8.29 -4.13
CA TRP A 129 -0.19 9.07 -2.89
C TRP A 129 -1.19 8.50 -1.88
N PHE A 130 -2.39 8.10 -2.32
CA PHE A 130 -3.39 7.48 -1.44
C PHE A 130 -2.86 6.17 -0.86
N HIS A 131 -2.39 5.26 -1.70
CA HIS A 131 -1.86 3.97 -1.25
C HIS A 131 -0.66 4.12 -0.32
N LYS A 132 0.26 5.05 -0.60
CA LYS A 132 1.37 5.39 0.30
C LYS A 132 0.85 5.90 1.65
N CYS A 133 -0.10 6.82 1.65
CA CYS A 133 -0.68 7.36 2.87
C CYS A 133 -1.43 6.31 3.70
N TRP A 134 -2.22 5.44 3.05
CA TRP A 134 -2.93 4.33 3.69
C TRP A 134 -1.97 3.33 4.32
N LYS A 135 -0.94 2.89 3.57
CA LYS A 135 0.09 1.99 4.10
C LYS A 135 0.86 2.61 5.26
N GLN A 136 1.16 3.91 5.23
CA GLN A 136 1.78 4.61 6.35
C GLN A 136 0.87 4.72 7.57
N SER A 137 -0.44 4.86 7.37
CA SER A 137 -1.42 5.07 8.44
C SER A 137 -1.79 3.77 9.15
N ASP A 138 -1.91 2.67 8.41
CA ASP A 138 -2.15 1.33 8.96
C ASP A 138 -1.41 0.25 8.16
N PRO A 139 -0.09 0.07 8.39
CA PRO A 139 0.71 -0.90 7.65
C PRO A 139 0.33 -2.36 7.94
N VAL A 140 -0.31 -2.62 9.09
CA VAL A 140 -0.73 -3.97 9.47
C VAL A 140 -1.92 -4.40 8.61
N HIS A 141 -2.87 -3.51 8.36
CA HIS A 141 -4.07 -3.82 7.60
C HIS A 141 -3.99 -3.44 6.12
N TYR A 142 -3.05 -2.60 5.70
CA TYR A 142 -2.91 -2.28 4.29
C TYR A 142 -2.60 -3.54 3.45
N TYR A 143 -3.22 -3.63 2.28
CA TYR A 143 -2.94 -4.64 1.28
C TYR A 143 -3.11 -4.08 -0.14
N LEU A 144 -2.45 -4.71 -1.09
CA LEU A 144 -2.58 -4.46 -2.52
C LEU A 144 -2.62 -5.83 -3.21
N VAL A 145 -3.58 -6.01 -4.10
CA VAL A 145 -3.77 -7.22 -4.91
C VAL A 145 -3.45 -6.92 -6.35
#